data_AF-A0A7S7NT06-F1
#
_entry.id   AF-A0A7S7NT06-F1
#
_cell.length_a   1.000
_cell.length_b   1.000
_cell.length_c   1.000
_cell.angle_alpha   90.00
_cell.angle_beta   90.00
_cell.angle_gamma   90.00
#
_symmetry.space_group_name_H-M   'P 1'
#
loop_
_entity.id
_entity.type
_entity.pdbx_description
1 polymer ?
#
loop_
_entity_poly.entity_id
_entity_poly.type
_entity_poly.pdbx_seq_one_letter_code
_entity_poly.pdbx_strand_id
1 'polypeptide(L)'
;MASAAQLTANQANAQLSTGPVTVQGKARSAQNARRHGLTARSPHISEDDCAEFAALEARLLRETHPKSCLEEEVFHRILAHTWNLRRIETFESAILAETDPIDFSETDAARLNHFARYRRDLERSLYRAMNELRKLQTERATLQLQGPFAIHAVTESTPMAEVTTLLPQLREVFSGSHTDQVTARVRFTSGPKDAIQFSKSWTAAWLKVVRAGKPAVEAAA
;
A
#
# COMPACT_ATOMS: atom_id res chain seq x y z
N MET A 1 3.90 29.74 17.98
CA MET A 1 4.71 29.83 19.22
C MET A 1 3.77 29.63 20.39
N ALA A 2 4.03 28.68 21.27
CA ALA A 2 3.21 28.49 22.48
C ALA A 2 3.51 29.61 23.49
N SER A 3 2.49 30.14 24.15
CA SER A 3 2.68 31.19 25.16
C SER A 3 3.36 30.64 26.42
N ALA A 4 3.98 31.51 27.22
CA ALA A 4 4.57 31.11 28.50
C ALA A 4 3.56 30.40 29.42
N ALA A 5 2.31 30.87 29.43
CA ALA A 5 1.22 30.24 30.18
C ALA A 5 0.90 28.83 29.65
N GLN A 6 0.89 28.63 28.32
CA GLN A 6 0.69 27.31 27.71
C GLN A 6 1.84 26.35 28.04
N LEU A 7 3.08 26.83 28.08
CA LEU A 7 4.25 26.00 28.43
C LEU A 7 4.20 25.54 29.89
N THR A 8 3.91 26.43 30.84
CA THR A 8 3.78 26.08 32.26
C THR A 8 2.65 25.08 32.48
N ALA A 9 1.49 25.30 31.84
CA ALA A 9 0.37 24.37 31.89
C ALA A 9 0.73 22.99 31.29
N ASN A 10 1.40 22.96 30.14
CA ASN A 10 1.84 21.71 29.50
C ASN A 10 2.84 20.95 30.37
N GLN A 11 3.77 21.64 31.04
CA GLN A 11 4.73 21.02 31.96
C GLN A 11 4.04 20.43 33.19
N ALA A 12 3.08 21.15 33.80
CA ALA A 12 2.30 20.64 34.91
C ALA A 12 1.44 19.42 34.50
N ASN A 13 0.78 19.49 33.34
CA ASN A 13 -0.02 18.39 32.80
C ASN A 13 0.83 17.17 32.44
N ALA A 14 2.06 17.37 31.97
CA ALA A 14 2.99 16.29 31.65
C ALA A 14 3.38 15.48 32.90
N GLN A 15 3.52 16.13 34.06
CA GLN A 15 3.79 15.43 35.33
C GLN A 15 2.61 14.55 35.78
N LEU A 16 1.38 14.88 35.38
CA LEU A 16 0.17 14.11 35.67
C LEU A 16 -0.15 13.03 34.62
N SER A 17 0.50 13.08 33.46
CA SER A 17 0.18 12.26 32.28
C SER A 17 1.27 11.22 31.94
N THR A 18 1.90 10.62 32.95
CA THR A 18 3.01 9.66 32.78
C THR A 18 2.59 8.28 32.26
N GLY A 19 1.29 8.07 32.00
CA GLY A 19 0.75 6.80 31.56
C GLY A 19 0.88 5.69 32.62
N PRO A 20 0.41 4.46 32.33
CA PRO A 20 0.48 3.37 33.28
C PRO A 20 1.91 2.85 33.46
N VAL A 21 2.50 3.11 34.63
CA VAL A 21 3.87 2.68 34.98
C VAL A 21 3.92 1.28 35.60
N THR A 22 2.83 0.84 36.23
CA THR A 22 2.73 -0.45 36.91
C THR A 22 2.34 -1.59 35.95
N VAL A 23 2.77 -2.82 36.24
CA VAL A 23 2.39 -4.01 35.45
C VAL A 23 0.86 -4.16 35.38
N GLN A 24 0.15 -3.92 36.49
CA GLN A 24 -1.32 -3.95 36.53
C GLN A 24 -1.96 -2.80 35.74
N GLY A 25 -1.37 -1.59 35.78
CA GLY A 25 -1.84 -0.46 34.99
C GLY A 25 -1.64 -0.69 33.50
N LYS A 26 -0.51 -1.27 33.11
CA LYS A 26 -0.22 -1.67 31.73
C LYS A 26 -1.18 -2.77 31.26
N ALA A 27 -1.45 -3.77 32.11
CA ALA A 27 -2.42 -4.82 31.80
C ALA A 27 -3.85 -4.26 31.60
N ARG A 28 -4.28 -3.33 32.45
CA ARG A 28 -5.56 -2.62 32.27
C ARG A 28 -5.60 -1.78 31.00
N SER A 29 -4.54 -1.02 30.72
CA SER A 29 -4.44 -0.23 29.49
C SER A 29 -4.42 -1.10 28.23
N ALA A 30 -3.77 -2.27 28.28
CA ALA A 30 -3.76 -3.24 27.17
C ALA A 30 -5.15 -3.83 26.87
N GLN A 31 -6.08 -3.83 27.84
CA GLN A 31 -7.46 -4.26 27.62
C GLN A 31 -8.30 -3.21 26.87
N ASN A 32 -7.88 -1.94 26.78
CA ASN A 32 -8.60 -0.94 25.98
C ASN A 32 -8.70 -1.34 24.50
N ALA A 33 -7.64 -1.97 23.96
CA ALA A 33 -7.65 -2.52 22.60
C ALA A 33 -8.68 -3.65 22.40
N ARG A 34 -9.08 -4.34 23.48
CA ARG A 34 -10.02 -5.47 23.46
C ARG A 34 -11.49 -5.07 23.63
N ARG A 35 -11.79 -3.82 24.01
CA ARG A 35 -13.17 -3.40 24.30
C ARG A 35 -14.05 -3.38 23.06
N HIS A 36 -13.52 -2.90 21.93
CA HIS A 36 -14.22 -2.86 20.63
C HIS A 36 -13.41 -3.53 19.50
N GLY A 37 -12.10 -3.74 19.69
CA GLY A 37 -11.23 -4.44 18.73
C GLY A 37 -10.88 -3.64 17.46
N LEU A 38 -11.37 -2.40 17.30
CA LEU A 38 -11.16 -1.59 16.09
C LEU A 38 -9.72 -1.07 15.94
N THR A 39 -8.92 -1.15 17.00
CA THR A 39 -7.49 -0.81 17.01
C THR A 39 -6.58 -2.02 17.19
N ALA A 40 -7.15 -3.23 17.20
CA ALA A 40 -6.37 -4.45 17.33
C ALA A 40 -5.56 -4.73 16.05
N ARG A 41 -4.38 -5.34 16.20
CA ARG A 41 -3.50 -5.73 15.08
C ARG A 41 -4.16 -6.77 14.18
N SER A 42 -4.90 -7.69 14.78
CA SER A 42 -5.75 -8.65 14.09
C SER A 42 -7.20 -8.29 14.41
N PRO A 43 -8.06 -8.11 13.40
CA PRO A 43 -9.46 -7.82 13.64
C PRO A 43 -10.10 -8.97 14.42
N HIS A 44 -11.00 -8.63 15.35
CA HIS A 44 -11.88 -9.63 15.93
C HIS A 44 -12.89 -10.08 14.87
N ILE A 45 -12.99 -11.38 14.67
CA ILE A 45 -13.88 -12.03 13.71
C ILE A 45 -14.75 -12.99 14.53
N SER A 46 -16.06 -12.78 14.50
CA SER A 46 -17.02 -13.69 15.15
C SER A 46 -17.21 -14.95 14.28
N GLU A 47 -17.75 -16.03 14.84
CA GLU A 47 -18.01 -17.25 14.08
C GLU A 47 -18.96 -17.01 12.89
N ASP A 48 -19.97 -16.15 13.08
CA ASP A 48 -20.92 -15.77 12.03
C ASP A 48 -20.27 -14.94 10.92
N ASP A 49 -19.29 -14.12 11.27
CA ASP A 49 -18.59 -13.23 10.34
C ASP A 49 -17.45 -13.92 9.57
N CYS A 50 -17.01 -15.11 9.99
CA CYS A 50 -15.88 -15.83 9.39
C CYS A 50 -16.03 -16.01 7.87
N ALA A 51 -17.24 -16.34 7.42
CA ALA A 51 -17.51 -16.55 6.00
C ALA A 51 -17.41 -15.23 5.20
N GLU A 52 -17.94 -14.13 5.75
CA GLU A 52 -17.87 -12.82 5.09
C GLU A 52 -16.43 -12.30 5.07
N PHE A 53 -15.69 -12.46 6.17
CA PHE A 53 -14.29 -12.06 6.25
C PHE A 53 -13.44 -12.81 5.23
N ALA A 54 -13.59 -14.14 5.13
CA ALA A 54 -12.88 -14.95 4.15
C ALA A 54 -13.24 -14.54 2.70
N ALA A 55 -14.52 -14.21 2.44
CA ALA A 55 -14.94 -13.72 1.14
C ALA A 55 -14.34 -12.35 0.81
N LEU A 56 -14.25 -11.45 1.79
CA LEU A 56 -13.59 -10.15 1.64
C LEU A 56 -12.10 -10.33 1.34
N GLU A 57 -11.40 -11.16 2.13
CA GLU A 57 -9.99 -11.47 1.93
C GLU A 57 -9.73 -12.03 0.54
N ALA A 58 -10.51 -13.03 0.11
CA ALA A 58 -10.37 -13.63 -1.21
C ALA A 58 -10.59 -12.62 -2.35
N ARG A 59 -11.55 -11.70 -2.20
CA ARG A 59 -11.78 -10.61 -3.16
C ARG A 59 -10.61 -9.65 -3.22
N LEU A 60 -10.16 -9.15 -2.06
CA LEU A 60 -9.05 -8.21 -2.00
C LEU A 60 -7.77 -8.85 -2.51
N LEU A 61 -7.52 -10.12 -2.23
CA LEU A 61 -6.35 -10.85 -2.72
C LEU A 61 -6.34 -10.96 -4.25
N ARG A 62 -7.51 -11.21 -4.85
CA ARG A 62 -7.68 -11.21 -6.31
C ARG A 62 -7.52 -9.83 -6.95
N GLU A 63 -7.83 -8.75 -6.25
CA GLU A 63 -7.68 -7.40 -6.80
C GLU A 63 -6.25 -6.88 -6.62
N THR A 64 -5.63 -7.16 -5.49
CA THR A 64 -4.34 -6.58 -5.11
C THR A 64 -3.16 -7.42 -5.55
N HIS A 65 -3.26 -8.75 -5.61
CA HIS A 65 -2.17 -9.65 -5.99
C HIS A 65 -0.81 -9.29 -5.37
N PRO A 66 -0.70 -9.27 -4.02
CA PRO A 66 0.58 -9.03 -3.35
C PRO A 66 1.55 -10.16 -3.70
N LYS A 67 2.82 -9.82 -3.98
CA LYS A 67 3.87 -10.82 -4.29
C LYS A 67 5.12 -10.74 -3.42
N SER A 68 5.34 -9.60 -2.77
CA SER A 68 6.49 -9.40 -1.88
C SER A 68 6.01 -9.35 -0.43
N CYS A 69 6.89 -9.69 0.51
CA CYS A 69 6.57 -9.63 1.94
C CYS A 69 6.06 -8.24 2.39
N LEU A 70 6.59 -7.16 1.81
CA LEU A 70 6.09 -5.81 2.09
C LEU A 70 4.69 -5.56 1.53
N GLU A 71 4.41 -6.05 0.32
CA GLU A 71 3.06 -5.98 -0.26
C GLU A 71 2.06 -6.79 0.56
N GLU A 72 2.45 -7.96 1.08
CA GLU A 72 1.62 -8.80 1.96
C GLU A 72 1.29 -8.11 3.28
N GLU A 73 2.28 -7.49 3.94
CA GLU A 73 2.04 -6.75 5.18
C GLU A 73 1.09 -5.56 4.94
N VAL A 74 1.27 -4.82 3.83
CA VAL A 74 0.36 -3.73 3.47
C VAL A 74 -1.02 -4.26 3.11
N PHE A 75 -1.12 -5.41 2.43
CA PHE A 75 -2.38 -6.08 2.15
C PHE A 75 -3.15 -6.44 3.42
N HIS A 76 -2.50 -7.04 4.41
CA HIS A 76 -3.16 -7.38 5.69
C HIS A 76 -3.67 -6.13 6.42
N ARG A 77 -2.95 -5.00 6.32
CA ARG A 77 -3.43 -3.71 6.85
C ARG A 77 -4.66 -3.21 6.10
N ILE A 78 -4.69 -3.29 4.77
CA ILE A 78 -5.87 -2.96 3.96
C ILE A 78 -7.06 -3.81 4.40
N LEU A 79 -6.88 -5.13 4.46
CA LEU A 79 -7.92 -6.08 4.88
C LEU A 79 -8.49 -5.73 6.26
N ALA A 80 -7.61 -5.53 7.26
CA ALA A 80 -8.02 -5.19 8.62
C ALA A 80 -8.78 -3.86 8.69
N HIS A 81 -8.32 -2.82 7.99
CA HIS A 81 -8.97 -1.52 7.97
C HIS A 81 -10.33 -1.57 7.26
N THR A 82 -10.42 -2.25 6.11
CA THR A 82 -11.69 -2.43 5.39
C THR A 82 -12.70 -3.19 6.23
N TRP A 83 -12.29 -4.25 6.92
CA TRP A 83 -13.15 -5.01 7.81
C TRP A 83 -13.67 -4.16 8.99
N ASN A 84 -12.77 -3.44 9.66
CA ASN A 84 -13.16 -2.60 10.79
C ASN A 84 -14.07 -1.42 10.38
N LEU A 85 -13.94 -0.89 9.15
CA LEU A 85 -14.88 0.11 8.63
C LEU A 85 -16.29 -0.45 8.49
N ARG A 86 -16.45 -1.65 7.92
CA ARG A 86 -17.76 -2.32 7.84
C ARG A 86 -18.39 -2.53 9.21
N ARG A 87 -17.58 -2.97 10.19
CA ARG A 87 -18.05 -3.14 11.57
C ARG A 87 -18.50 -1.83 12.20
N ILE A 88 -17.81 -0.72 11.92
CA ILE A 88 -18.25 0.60 12.38
C ILE A 88 -19.61 0.95 11.78
N GLU A 89 -19.83 0.71 10.49
CA GLU A 89 -21.12 0.96 9.85
C GLU A 89 -22.24 0.11 10.47
N THR A 90 -21.97 -1.15 10.81
CA THR A 90 -22.90 -2.02 11.54
C THR A 90 -23.20 -1.45 12.94
N PHE A 91 -22.18 -1.00 13.68
CA PHE A 91 -22.38 -0.43 15.01
C PHE A 91 -23.11 0.91 14.98
N GLU A 92 -22.80 1.79 14.03
CA GLU A 92 -23.52 3.05 13.82
C GLU A 92 -25.00 2.77 13.48
N SER A 93 -25.27 1.80 12.60
CA SER A 93 -26.63 1.39 12.23
C SER A 93 -27.40 0.80 13.39
N ALA A 94 -26.77 -0.04 14.23
CA ALA A 94 -27.39 -0.62 15.40
C ALA A 94 -27.79 0.43 16.44
N ILE A 95 -26.93 1.42 16.69
CA ILE A 95 -27.26 2.54 17.58
C ILE A 95 -28.46 3.32 17.02
N LEU A 96 -28.40 3.70 15.74
CA LEU A 96 -29.50 4.45 15.11
C LEU A 96 -30.82 3.69 15.05
N ALA A 97 -30.80 2.36 15.03
CA ALA A 97 -31.99 1.52 15.07
C ALA A 97 -32.59 1.40 16.48
N GLU A 98 -31.77 1.47 17.53
CA GLU A 98 -32.20 1.40 18.93
C GLU A 98 -32.68 2.77 19.45
N THR A 99 -32.11 3.86 18.95
CA THR A 99 -32.42 5.22 19.40
C THR A 99 -33.71 5.77 18.75
N ASP A 100 -34.60 6.35 19.55
CA ASP A 100 -35.74 7.12 19.04
C ASP A 100 -35.25 8.41 18.35
N PRO A 101 -35.65 8.68 17.09
CA PRO A 101 -35.26 9.91 16.38
C PRO A 101 -35.62 11.22 17.11
N ILE A 102 -36.60 11.19 18.02
CA ILE A 102 -37.09 12.37 18.75
C ILE A 102 -36.41 12.50 20.12
N ASP A 103 -36.06 11.39 20.77
CA ASP A 103 -35.41 11.36 22.09
C ASP A 103 -33.98 10.82 21.99
N PHE A 104 -33.13 11.59 21.30
CA PHE A 104 -31.74 11.21 21.07
C PHE A 104 -30.88 11.47 22.32
N SER A 105 -30.54 10.39 23.04
CA SER A 105 -29.75 10.48 24.27
C SER A 105 -28.36 11.07 24.04
N GLU A 106 -27.86 11.87 24.99
CA GLU A 106 -26.47 12.34 25.02
C GLU A 106 -25.46 11.18 24.99
N THR A 107 -25.85 10.03 25.54
CA THR A 107 -25.03 8.81 25.54
C THR A 107 -24.86 8.22 24.13
N ASP A 108 -25.92 8.18 23.32
CA ASP A 108 -25.87 7.72 21.94
C ASP A 108 -25.09 8.69 21.06
N ALA A 109 -25.23 10.00 21.31
CA ALA A 109 -24.41 11.02 20.66
C ALA A 109 -22.91 10.82 20.95
N ALA A 110 -22.55 10.51 22.20
CA ALA A 110 -21.17 10.23 22.57
C ALA A 110 -20.64 8.95 21.87
N ARG A 111 -21.45 7.89 21.79
CA ARG A 111 -21.08 6.64 21.11
C ARG A 111 -20.88 6.83 19.59
N LEU A 112 -21.80 7.53 18.93
CA LEU A 112 -21.67 7.85 17.51
C LEU A 112 -20.44 8.73 17.24
N ASN A 113 -20.19 9.74 18.07
CA ASN A 113 -18.98 10.56 17.96
C ASN A 113 -17.69 9.75 18.13
N HIS A 114 -17.70 8.75 19.01
CA HIS A 114 -16.58 7.82 19.19
C HIS A 114 -16.31 7.02 17.92
N PHE A 115 -17.35 6.43 17.31
CA PHE A 115 -17.22 5.70 16.05
C PHE A 115 -16.85 6.58 14.86
N ALA A 116 -17.40 7.79 14.76
CA ALA A 116 -17.05 8.75 13.72
C ALA A 116 -15.55 9.12 13.74
N ARG A 117 -14.95 9.20 14.93
CA ARG A 117 -13.50 9.40 15.08
C ARG A 117 -12.70 8.20 14.56
N TYR A 118 -13.05 6.98 14.96
CA TYR A 118 -12.37 5.78 14.47
C TYR A 118 -12.54 5.60 12.96
N ARG A 119 -13.73 5.85 12.42
CA ARG A 119 -14.00 5.80 10.98
C ARG A 119 -13.04 6.71 10.22
N ARG A 120 -12.94 7.98 10.63
CA ARG A 120 -12.00 8.94 10.03
C ARG A 120 -10.55 8.46 10.08
N ASP A 121 -10.11 7.89 11.20
CA ASP A 121 -8.74 7.42 11.38
C ASP A 121 -8.45 6.15 10.56
N LEU A 122 -9.42 5.22 10.48
CA LEU A 122 -9.34 4.01 9.67
C LEU A 122 -9.38 4.33 8.17
N GLU A 123 -10.25 5.22 7.72
CA GLU A 123 -10.30 5.69 6.33
C GLU A 123 -8.94 6.26 5.92
N ARG A 124 -8.39 7.19 6.70
CA ARG A 124 -7.05 7.76 6.44
C ARG A 124 -5.97 6.69 6.40
N SER A 125 -6.02 5.71 7.29
CA SER A 125 -5.05 4.62 7.35
C SER A 125 -5.19 3.67 6.15
N LEU A 126 -6.42 3.38 5.72
CA LEU A 126 -6.74 2.61 4.52
C LEU A 126 -6.24 3.31 3.26
N TYR A 127 -6.53 4.60 3.08
CA TYR A 127 -6.04 5.38 1.94
C TYR A 127 -4.51 5.38 1.86
N ARG A 128 -3.82 5.53 3.01
CA ARG A 128 -2.35 5.44 3.06
C ARG A 128 -1.88 4.04 2.67
N ALA A 129 -2.46 2.98 3.23
CA ALA A 129 -2.08 1.61 2.92
C ALA A 129 -2.29 1.29 1.43
N MET A 130 -3.40 1.72 0.82
CA MET A 130 -3.65 1.56 -0.61
C MET A 130 -2.60 2.31 -1.46
N ASN A 131 -2.20 3.50 -1.06
CA ASN A 131 -1.17 4.27 -1.77
C ASN A 131 0.22 3.63 -1.66
N GLU A 132 0.58 3.13 -0.48
CA GLU A 132 1.83 2.39 -0.28
C GLU A 132 1.86 1.10 -1.11
N LEU A 133 0.75 0.35 -1.16
CA LEU A 133 0.66 -0.85 -1.99
C LEU A 133 0.86 -0.51 -3.46
N ARG A 134 0.18 0.52 -3.98
CA ARG A 134 0.34 0.99 -5.36
C ARG A 134 1.78 1.41 -5.66
N LYS A 135 2.44 2.06 -4.71
CA LYS A 135 3.85 2.46 -4.83
C LYS A 135 4.76 1.24 -4.95
N LEU A 136 4.66 0.28 -4.03
CA LEU A 136 5.45 -0.97 -4.06
C LEU A 136 5.22 -1.75 -5.36
N GLN A 137 3.98 -1.81 -5.82
CA GLN A 137 3.64 -2.49 -7.07
C GLN A 137 4.18 -1.77 -8.31
N THR A 138 4.18 -0.44 -8.29
CA THR A 138 4.78 0.39 -9.36
C THR A 138 6.29 0.24 -9.39
N GLU A 139 6.95 0.26 -8.22
CA GLU A 139 8.39 0.03 -8.10
C GLU A 139 8.75 -1.36 -8.64
N ARG A 140 8.02 -2.39 -8.25
CA ARG A 140 8.19 -3.75 -8.78
C ARG A 140 8.01 -3.80 -10.31
N ALA A 141 6.93 -3.22 -10.84
CA ALA A 141 6.67 -3.21 -12.27
C ALA A 141 7.78 -2.47 -13.04
N THR A 142 8.28 -1.36 -12.49
CA THR A 142 9.37 -0.58 -13.07
C THR A 142 10.67 -1.38 -13.11
N LEU A 143 11.03 -2.05 -12.01
CA LEU A 143 12.21 -2.92 -11.96
C LEU A 143 12.11 -4.09 -12.95
N GLN A 144 10.92 -4.68 -13.09
CA GLN A 144 10.68 -5.74 -14.08
C GLN A 144 10.83 -5.26 -15.53
N LEU A 145 10.45 -4.01 -15.83
CA LEU A 145 10.64 -3.40 -17.15
C LEU A 145 12.09 -2.96 -17.40
N GLN A 146 12.81 -2.55 -16.37
CA GLN A 146 14.21 -2.13 -16.47
C GLN A 146 15.18 -3.33 -16.61
N GLY A 147 14.85 -4.49 -16.04
CA GLY A 147 15.67 -5.70 -16.12
C GLY A 147 16.06 -6.09 -17.56
N PRO A 148 15.11 -6.21 -18.51
CA PRO A 148 15.39 -6.51 -19.91
C PRO A 148 16.26 -5.46 -20.59
N PHE A 149 16.04 -4.17 -20.31
CA PHE A 149 16.79 -3.07 -20.94
C PHE A 149 18.23 -3.00 -20.42
N ALA A 150 18.44 -3.24 -19.13
CA ALA A 150 19.79 -3.32 -18.54
C ALA A 150 20.58 -4.50 -19.12
N ILE A 151 19.93 -5.66 -19.29
CA ILE A 151 20.56 -6.83 -19.94
C ILE A 151 20.89 -6.50 -21.40
N HIS A 152 19.97 -5.85 -22.15
CA HIS A 152 20.20 -5.50 -23.55
C HIS A 152 21.36 -4.52 -23.71
N ALA A 153 21.41 -3.46 -22.89
CA ALA A 153 22.49 -2.48 -22.93
C ALA A 153 23.86 -3.10 -22.64
N VAL A 154 23.95 -4.05 -21.69
CA VAL A 154 25.20 -4.79 -21.41
C VAL A 154 25.58 -5.69 -22.59
N THR A 155 24.61 -6.35 -23.24
CA THR A 155 24.89 -7.20 -24.42
C THR A 155 25.25 -6.40 -25.68
N GLU A 156 24.74 -5.18 -25.84
CA GLU A 156 25.04 -4.31 -27.00
C GLU A 156 26.40 -3.62 -26.86
N SER A 157 26.81 -3.29 -25.64
CA SER A 157 28.05 -2.56 -25.36
C SER A 157 29.27 -3.43 -25.08
N THR A 158 29.07 -4.74 -24.86
CA THR A 158 30.15 -5.67 -24.50
C THR A 158 30.33 -6.72 -25.62
N PRO A 159 31.54 -6.93 -26.16
CA PRO A 159 31.77 -7.97 -27.16
C PRO A 159 31.41 -9.36 -26.60
N MET A 160 30.73 -10.18 -27.41
CA MET A 160 30.14 -11.49 -27.02
C MET A 160 31.10 -12.44 -26.27
N ALA A 161 32.41 -12.36 -26.53
CA ALA A 161 33.41 -13.17 -25.85
C ALA A 161 33.46 -12.90 -24.33
N GLU A 162 33.27 -11.64 -23.90
CA GLU A 162 33.26 -11.24 -22.48
C GLU A 162 31.90 -11.50 -21.81
N VAL A 163 30.80 -11.38 -22.57
CA VAL A 163 29.46 -11.71 -22.08
C VAL A 163 29.38 -13.18 -21.66
N THR A 164 30.08 -14.08 -22.36
CA THR A 164 30.11 -15.52 -22.05
C THR A 164 30.83 -15.82 -20.73
N THR A 165 31.85 -15.03 -20.40
CA THR A 165 32.61 -15.12 -19.14
C THR A 165 31.88 -14.47 -17.96
N LEU A 166 31.09 -13.43 -18.23
CA LEU A 166 30.32 -12.69 -17.21
C LEU A 166 28.94 -13.33 -16.93
N LEU A 167 28.40 -14.12 -17.87
CA LEU A 167 27.11 -14.81 -17.75
C LEU A 167 26.98 -15.67 -16.48
N PRO A 168 27.98 -16.47 -16.07
CA PRO A 168 27.93 -17.22 -14.81
C PRO A 168 27.91 -16.32 -13.57
N GLN A 169 28.65 -15.20 -13.60
CA GLN A 169 28.74 -14.25 -12.48
C GLN A 169 27.47 -13.43 -12.31
N LEU A 170 26.86 -13.00 -13.42
CA LEU A 170 25.54 -12.36 -13.42
C LEU A 170 24.46 -13.35 -12.97
N ARG A 171 24.56 -14.62 -13.37
CA ARG A 171 23.63 -15.68 -12.92
C ARG A 171 23.72 -15.92 -11.41
N GLU A 172 24.88 -15.82 -10.79
CA GLU A 172 25.03 -15.86 -9.32
C GLU A 172 24.37 -14.65 -8.64
N VAL A 173 24.57 -13.43 -9.16
CA VAL A 173 23.96 -12.21 -8.62
C VAL A 173 22.43 -12.23 -8.70
N PHE A 174 21.87 -12.86 -9.74
CA PHE A 174 20.43 -12.98 -9.95
C PHE A 174 19.83 -14.32 -9.48
N SER A 175 20.64 -15.25 -8.95
CA SER A 175 20.16 -16.56 -8.44
C SER A 175 19.30 -16.46 -7.16
N GLY A 176 19.23 -15.28 -6.53
CA GLY A 176 18.33 -15.00 -5.41
C GLY A 176 16.89 -14.66 -5.80
N SER A 177 16.59 -14.43 -7.08
CA SER A 177 15.22 -14.19 -7.56
C SER A 177 14.82 -15.24 -8.61
N HIS A 178 13.81 -16.02 -8.25
CA HIS A 178 13.14 -17.06 -9.05
C HIS A 178 13.22 -16.80 -10.56
N THR A 179 14.05 -17.58 -11.26
CA THR A 179 14.13 -17.64 -12.71
C THR A 179 14.14 -19.08 -13.20
N ASP A 180 13.11 -19.84 -12.79
CA ASP A 180 12.64 -20.96 -13.60
C ASP A 180 11.57 -20.41 -14.54
N GLN A 181 11.99 -20.00 -15.75
CA GLN A 181 11.21 -19.94 -17.00
C GLN A 181 11.80 -18.92 -17.99
N VAL A 182 13.02 -19.11 -18.50
CA VAL A 182 13.38 -18.59 -19.84
C VAL A 182 14.42 -19.51 -20.49
N THR A 183 14.00 -20.67 -20.99
CA THR A 183 14.72 -21.37 -22.06
C THR A 183 13.95 -21.19 -23.35
N ALA A 184 14.02 -20.00 -23.94
CA ALA A 184 13.56 -19.75 -25.29
C ALA A 184 14.75 -19.81 -26.25
N ARG A 185 14.80 -20.92 -26.99
CA ARG A 185 15.59 -21.21 -28.18
C ARG A 185 15.87 -19.97 -29.05
N VAL A 186 17.11 -19.49 -29.07
CA VAL A 186 17.61 -18.61 -30.15
C VAL A 186 18.35 -19.50 -31.15
N ARG A 187 17.73 -19.73 -32.30
CA ARG A 187 18.33 -20.44 -33.44
C ARG A 187 19.20 -19.41 -34.18
N PHE A 188 20.52 -19.54 -34.08
CA PHE A 188 21.46 -18.73 -34.88
C PHE A 188 21.27 -19.06 -36.37
N THR A 189 20.85 -18.08 -37.17
CA THR A 189 21.04 -18.11 -38.62
C THR A 189 22.17 -17.15 -38.97
N SER A 190 23.27 -17.72 -39.42
CA SER A 190 24.47 -17.04 -39.92
C SER A 190 24.23 -16.42 -41.30
N GLY A 191 24.57 -15.14 -41.48
CA GLY A 191 24.69 -14.52 -42.82
C GLY A 191 24.84 -12.99 -42.76
N PRO A 192 25.88 -12.38 -43.37
CA PRO A 192 26.17 -10.96 -43.27
C PRO A 192 25.49 -10.13 -44.38
N LYS A 193 25.22 -8.86 -44.06
CA LYS A 193 24.68 -7.79 -44.92
C LYS A 193 23.20 -7.93 -45.27
N ASP A 194 22.36 -7.18 -44.56
CA ASP A 194 21.45 -6.24 -45.22
C ASP A 194 21.01 -5.13 -44.26
N ALA A 195 20.83 -3.96 -44.85
CA ALA A 195 20.61 -2.67 -44.22
C ALA A 195 19.38 -2.63 -43.32
N ILE A 196 19.54 -2.16 -42.08
CA ILE A 196 18.42 -1.62 -41.32
C ILE A 196 18.25 -0.17 -41.74
N GLN A 197 17.40 0.06 -42.74
CA GLN A 197 16.74 1.34 -42.94
C GLN A 197 15.92 1.64 -41.69
N PHE A 198 16.35 2.62 -40.90
CA PHE A 198 15.48 3.24 -39.90
C PHE A 198 14.31 3.90 -40.62
N SER A 199 13.10 3.33 -40.50
CA SER A 199 11.90 3.98 -41.00
C SER A 199 11.58 5.18 -40.09
N LYS A 200 11.44 6.36 -40.71
CA LYS A 200 11.16 7.65 -40.06
C LYS A 200 9.73 7.78 -39.51
N SER A 201 9.11 6.69 -39.03
CA SER A 201 7.72 6.72 -38.56
C SER A 201 7.53 6.58 -37.04
N TRP A 202 8.57 6.24 -36.27
CA TRP A 202 8.44 6.06 -34.81
C TRP A 202 8.73 7.30 -33.96
N THR A 203 9.46 8.30 -34.48
CA THR A 203 9.74 9.55 -33.76
C THR A 203 8.55 10.52 -33.73
N ALA A 204 7.59 10.41 -34.65
CA ALA A 204 6.43 11.31 -34.72
C ALA A 204 5.31 10.95 -33.72
N ALA A 205 5.16 9.66 -33.36
CA ALA A 205 4.15 9.21 -32.40
C ALA A 205 4.56 9.50 -30.95
N TRP A 206 5.84 9.34 -30.63
CA TRP A 206 6.37 9.59 -29.28
C TRP A 206 6.36 11.09 -28.93
N LEU A 207 6.63 11.97 -29.89
CA LEU A 207 6.55 13.44 -29.71
C LEU A 207 5.10 13.97 -29.58
N LYS A 208 4.09 13.24 -30.08
CA LYS A 208 2.66 13.63 -29.94
C LYS A 208 2.10 13.32 -28.55
N VAL A 209 2.54 12.22 -27.93
CA VAL A 209 2.08 11.82 -26.59
C VAL A 209 2.71 12.70 -25.50
N VAL A 210 3.97 13.10 -25.67
CA VAL A 210 4.69 13.95 -24.71
C VAL A 210 4.22 15.43 -24.74
N ARG A 211 3.61 15.89 -25.85
CA ARG A 211 3.07 17.26 -25.98
C ARG A 211 1.65 17.45 -25.45
N ALA A 212 0.91 16.38 -25.14
CA ALA A 212 -0.52 16.45 -24.81
C ALA A 212 -0.84 16.51 -23.30
N GLY A 213 0.15 16.69 -22.43
CA GLY A 213 -0.01 16.49 -20.98
C GLY A 213 0.58 17.57 -20.06
N LYS A 214 0.49 18.86 -20.39
CA LYS A 214 0.71 19.94 -19.41
C LYS A 214 -0.45 20.93 -19.37
N PRO A 215 -0.99 21.27 -18.18
CA PRO A 215 -2.02 22.30 -18.02
C PRO A 215 -1.42 23.71 -18.09
N ALA A 216 -2.27 24.65 -18.50
CA ALA A 216 -1.97 26.03 -18.83
C ALA A 216 -1.44 26.88 -17.66
N VAL A 217 -0.44 27.72 -17.96
CA VAL A 217 -0.11 28.93 -17.22
C VAL A 217 -0.15 30.09 -18.22
N GLU A 218 -0.98 31.07 -17.85
CA GLU A 218 -0.96 32.51 -18.16
C GLU A 218 -1.52 33.09 -19.48
N ALA A 219 -2.44 34.02 -19.24
CA ALA A 219 -2.77 35.17 -20.07
C ALA A 219 -1.58 36.13 -20.19
N ALA A 220 -1.50 36.86 -21.30
CA ALA A 220 -1.59 38.33 -21.32
C ALA A 220 -1.24 38.86 -22.73
N ALA A 221 -2.06 39.80 -23.17
CA ALA A 221 -1.66 40.85 -24.10
C ALA A 221 -0.68 41.81 -23.42
#